data_AF-A0A9E5LNG2-F1
#
_entry.id   AF-A0A9E5LNG2-F1
#
_cell.length_a   1.000
_cell.length_b   1.000
_cell.length_c   1.000
_cell.angle_alpha   90.00
_cell.angle_beta   90.00
_cell.angle_gamma   90.00
#
_symmetry.space_group_name_H-M   'P 1'
#
loop_
_entity.id
_entity.type
_entity.pdbx_description
1 polymer ?
#
loop_
_entity_poly.entity_id
_entity_poly.type
_entity_poly.pdbx_seq_one_letter_code
_entity_poly.pdbx_strand_id
1 'polypeptide(L)'
;MCDLNHESTTELGDIMQGYLSASDCNLDAFKALCSQKLDPKDVAHSAVINANVPVYDCAALAENIKSDEGRRKIMAEWSKVLMDLSGVIVLRGAYHNTDVIDAASDVFHRIIADEKQTAKSGADHFAASGANDRIWNSLQKLCLNAPDVHVNYFA
;
A
#
# COMPACT_ATOMS: atom_id res chain seq x y z
N MET A 1 -28.16 3.76 -57.22
CA MET A 1 -27.99 5.03 -56.50
C MET A 1 -28.35 4.75 -55.04
N CYS A 2 -27.31 4.71 -54.21
CA CYS A 2 -27.24 4.82 -52.74
C CYS A 2 -28.14 3.96 -51.83
N ASP A 3 -27.42 3.11 -51.09
CA ASP A 3 -27.61 2.67 -49.70
C ASP A 3 -27.98 3.80 -48.70
N LEU A 4 -28.18 3.34 -47.44
CA LEU A 4 -28.13 4.06 -46.14
C LEU A 4 -29.53 4.40 -45.59
N ASN A 5 -29.99 4.02 -44.39
CA ASN A 5 -29.33 3.53 -43.19
C ASN A 5 -30.32 2.70 -42.35
N HIS A 6 -29.84 1.56 -41.84
CA HIS A 6 -30.41 0.87 -40.70
C HIS A 6 -29.90 1.61 -39.45
N GLU A 7 -30.73 2.44 -38.82
CA GLU A 7 -30.43 2.99 -37.50
C GLU A 7 -30.46 1.85 -36.48
N SER A 8 -29.29 1.29 -36.19
CA SER A 8 -29.08 0.49 -34.98
C SER A 8 -28.78 1.45 -33.84
N THR A 9 -29.85 1.92 -33.20
CA THR A 9 -29.78 2.42 -31.83
C THR A 9 -29.44 1.24 -30.93
N THR A 10 -28.24 1.24 -30.35
CA THR A 10 -27.96 0.42 -29.18
C THR A 10 -27.06 1.20 -28.23
N GLU A 11 -27.63 2.24 -27.61
CA GLU A 11 -27.24 2.58 -26.24
C GLU A 11 -27.81 1.48 -25.34
N LEU A 12 -26.97 0.50 -25.01
CA LEU A 12 -27.20 -0.33 -23.83
C LEU A 12 -26.30 0.21 -22.74
N GLY A 13 -26.92 0.98 -21.85
CA GLY A 13 -26.33 1.33 -20.56
C GLY A 13 -25.82 0.08 -19.87
N ASP A 14 -24.66 0.22 -19.27
CA ASP A 14 -23.92 -0.74 -18.47
C ASP A 14 -24.88 -1.49 -17.52
N ILE A 15 -25.30 -2.70 -17.92
CA ILE A 15 -26.13 -3.55 -17.08
C ILE A 15 -25.21 -4.00 -15.96
N MET A 16 -25.49 -3.53 -14.74
CA MET A 16 -24.79 -3.90 -13.52
C MET A 16 -24.90 -5.43 -13.33
N GLN A 17 -23.93 -6.14 -13.88
CA GLN A 17 -23.92 -7.59 -13.98
C GLN A 17 -23.54 -8.14 -12.60
N GLY A 18 -24.53 -8.62 -11.85
CA GLY A 18 -24.32 -9.10 -10.48
C GLY A 18 -23.44 -10.35 -10.35
N TYR A 19 -23.09 -10.98 -11.48
CA TYR A 19 -22.26 -12.17 -11.54
C TYR A 19 -21.22 -12.04 -12.65
N LEU A 20 -19.96 -12.32 -12.32
CA LEU A 20 -18.82 -12.34 -13.23
C LEU A 20 -18.52 -13.77 -13.69
N SER A 21 -18.02 -13.90 -14.91
CA SER A 21 -17.61 -15.14 -15.56
C SER A 21 -16.20 -15.03 -16.14
N ALA A 22 -15.62 -16.16 -16.56
CA ALA A 22 -14.29 -16.14 -17.19
C ALA A 22 -14.25 -15.34 -18.50
N SER A 23 -15.36 -15.23 -19.23
CA SER A 23 -15.45 -14.41 -20.44
C SER A 23 -15.43 -12.91 -20.19
N ASP A 24 -15.72 -12.48 -18.96
CA ASP A 24 -15.62 -11.07 -18.56
C ASP A 24 -14.16 -10.67 -18.23
N CYS A 25 -13.25 -11.66 -18.18
CA CYS A 25 -11.82 -11.43 -17.96
C CYS A 25 -11.15 -10.95 -19.25
N ASN A 26 -10.88 -9.65 -19.32
CA ASN A 26 -10.10 -9.06 -20.40
C ASN A 26 -8.60 -9.07 -20.07
N LEU A 27 -7.89 -10.11 -20.53
CA LEU A 27 -6.44 -10.24 -20.31
C LEU A 27 -5.61 -9.14 -20.96
N ASP A 28 -6.06 -8.58 -22.09
CA ASP A 28 -5.32 -7.52 -22.77
C ASP A 28 -5.46 -6.19 -22.02
N ALA A 29 -6.65 -5.90 -21.46
CA ALA A 29 -6.83 -4.79 -20.54
C ALA A 29 -5.97 -4.92 -19.28
N PHE A 30 -5.90 -6.14 -18.70
CA PHE A 30 -5.03 -6.41 -17.55
C PHE A 30 -3.54 -6.22 -17.88
N LYS A 31 -3.07 -6.75 -19.01
CA LYS A 31 -1.69 -6.54 -19.48
C LYS A 31 -1.39 -5.06 -19.69
N ALA A 32 -2.32 -4.31 -20.30
CA ALA A 32 -2.17 -2.88 -20.51
C ALA A 32 -2.03 -2.14 -19.17
N LEU A 33 -2.88 -2.47 -18.18
CA LEU A 33 -2.81 -1.94 -16.82
C LEU A 33 -1.46 -2.22 -16.16
N CYS A 34 -0.99 -3.48 -16.19
CA CYS A 34 0.30 -3.86 -15.59
C CYS A 34 1.52 -3.27 -16.32
N SER A 35 1.36 -2.82 -17.56
CA SER A 35 2.45 -2.26 -18.38
C SER A 35 2.56 -0.74 -18.29
N GLN A 36 1.67 -0.08 -17.55
CA GLN A 36 1.69 1.37 -17.37
C GLN A 36 3.00 1.84 -16.73
N LYS A 37 3.48 2.99 -17.18
CA LYS A 37 4.64 3.68 -16.60
C LYS A 37 4.22 5.02 -16.06
N LEU A 38 4.69 5.32 -14.86
CA LEU A 38 4.43 6.57 -14.18
C LEU A 38 5.21 7.70 -14.86
N ASP A 39 4.49 8.72 -15.33
CA ASP A 39 5.11 9.95 -15.85
C ASP A 39 5.49 10.85 -14.67
N PRO A 40 6.73 11.36 -14.58
CA PRO A 40 7.12 12.35 -13.56
C PRO A 40 6.21 13.58 -13.47
N LYS A 41 5.51 13.94 -14.55
CA LYS A 41 4.54 15.04 -14.55
C LYS A 41 3.29 14.76 -13.71
N ASP A 42 2.93 13.49 -13.56
CA ASP A 42 1.79 13.06 -12.75
C ASP A 42 2.13 13.00 -11.25
N VAL A 43 3.42 13.04 -10.92
CA VAL A 43 3.96 12.95 -9.55
C VAL A 43 5.02 14.02 -9.31
N ALA A 44 4.68 15.27 -9.63
CA ALA A 44 5.63 16.39 -9.64
C ALA A 44 6.21 16.70 -8.25
N HIS A 45 5.56 16.27 -7.17
CA HIS A 45 6.07 16.45 -5.81
C HIS A 45 6.96 15.28 -5.36
N SER A 46 7.09 14.22 -6.14
CA SER A 46 7.99 13.10 -5.84
C SER A 46 9.46 13.50 -6.07
N ALA A 47 10.35 12.97 -5.23
CA ALA A 47 11.79 13.17 -5.36
C ALA A 47 12.41 12.23 -6.42
N VAL A 48 11.87 11.01 -6.52
CA VAL A 48 12.31 10.01 -7.51
C VAL A 48 11.18 9.02 -7.77
N ILE A 49 11.15 8.45 -8.97
CA ILE A 49 10.34 7.28 -9.28
C ILE A 49 11.26 6.07 -9.27
N ASN A 50 10.97 5.08 -8.42
CA ASN A 50 11.70 3.82 -8.36
C ASN A 50 10.74 2.66 -8.59
N ALA A 51 11.05 1.77 -9.54
CA ALA A 51 10.21 0.62 -9.89
C ALA A 51 8.71 0.98 -10.09
N ASN A 52 8.45 2.09 -10.80
CA ASN A 52 7.10 2.62 -11.03
C ASN A 52 6.38 3.18 -9.78
N VAL A 53 7.09 3.38 -8.67
CA VAL A 53 6.55 3.91 -7.41
C VAL A 53 7.14 5.30 -7.15
N PRO A 54 6.31 6.32 -6.89
CA PRO A 54 6.79 7.64 -6.51
C PRO A 54 7.29 7.62 -5.05
N VAL A 55 8.50 8.12 -4.87
CA VAL A 55 9.14 8.30 -3.57
C VAL A 55 9.17 9.78 -3.24
N TYR A 56 8.55 10.16 -2.14
CA TYR A 56 8.50 11.52 -1.65
C TYR A 56 9.52 11.69 -0.51
N ASP A 57 10.33 12.74 -0.57
CA ASP A 57 11.21 13.12 0.53
C ASP A 57 10.43 14.04 1.48
N CYS A 58 10.18 13.58 2.71
CA CYS A 58 9.38 14.33 3.67
C CYS A 58 10.02 15.66 4.07
N ALA A 59 11.36 15.76 4.08
CA ALA A 59 12.04 17.01 4.37
C ALA A 59 11.83 18.02 3.23
N ALA A 60 11.86 17.57 1.98
CA ALA A 60 11.59 18.43 0.82
C ALA A 60 10.11 18.89 0.76
N LEU A 61 9.18 18.07 1.26
CA LEU A 61 7.76 18.44 1.33
C LEU A 61 7.40 19.37 2.50
N ALA A 62 8.27 19.50 3.49
CA ALA A 62 7.96 20.16 4.77
C ALA A 62 7.42 21.58 4.62
N GLU A 63 7.97 22.39 3.70
CA GLU A 63 7.47 23.75 3.48
C GLU A 63 6.12 23.78 2.76
N ASN A 64 5.90 22.89 1.78
CA ASN A 64 4.67 22.83 1.01
C ASN A 64 3.46 22.48 1.89
N ILE A 65 3.64 21.56 2.84
CA ILE A 65 2.56 21.10 3.72
C ILE A 65 2.17 22.09 4.81
N LYS A 66 2.94 23.17 5.04
CA LYS A 66 2.58 24.22 6.01
C LYS A 66 1.41 25.08 5.56
N SER A 67 1.18 25.18 4.25
CA SER A 67 0.06 25.93 3.68
C SER A 67 -1.10 25.00 3.32
N ASP A 68 -2.33 25.48 3.48
CA ASP A 68 -3.51 24.72 3.06
C ASP A 68 -3.52 24.43 1.56
N GLU A 69 -3.05 25.39 0.74
CA GLU A 69 -2.97 25.22 -0.71
C GLU A 69 -1.95 24.14 -1.09
N GLY A 70 -0.74 24.20 -0.55
CA GLY A 70 0.31 23.20 -0.82
C GLY A 70 -0.07 21.81 -0.33
N ARG A 71 -0.68 21.71 0.86
CA ARG A 71 -1.22 20.45 1.39
C ARG A 71 -2.28 19.86 0.46
N ARG A 72 -3.22 20.67 -0.05
CA ARG A 72 -4.25 20.21 -1.00
C ARG A 72 -3.65 19.73 -2.32
N LYS A 73 -2.61 20.39 -2.84
CA LYS A 73 -1.90 19.97 -4.06
C LYS A 73 -1.27 18.59 -3.89
N ILE A 74 -0.54 18.38 -2.79
CA ILE A 74 0.08 17.08 -2.49
C ILE A 74 -0.99 16.00 -2.27
N MET A 75 -2.05 16.29 -1.52
CA MET A 75 -3.15 15.34 -1.30
C MET A 75 -3.86 14.96 -2.60
N ALA A 76 -4.07 15.90 -3.52
CA ALA A 76 -4.68 15.61 -4.83
C ALA A 76 -3.79 14.69 -5.67
N GLU A 77 -2.48 14.95 -5.69
CA GLU A 77 -1.50 14.07 -6.33
C GLU A 77 -1.52 12.66 -5.71
N TRP A 78 -1.44 12.55 -4.38
CA TRP A 78 -1.49 11.26 -3.70
C TRP A 78 -2.80 10.51 -3.93
N SER A 79 -3.93 11.22 -3.96
CA SER A 79 -5.23 10.64 -4.29
C SER A 79 -5.22 10.05 -5.69
N LYS A 80 -4.70 10.78 -6.69
CA LYS A 80 -4.55 10.27 -8.06
C LYS A 80 -3.63 9.07 -8.11
N VAL A 81 -2.52 9.09 -7.36
CA VAL A 81 -1.59 7.96 -7.30
C VAL A 81 -2.26 6.69 -6.76
N LEU A 82 -3.00 6.82 -5.66
CA LEU A 82 -3.66 5.69 -5.00
C LEU A 82 -4.86 5.15 -5.78
N MET A 83 -5.59 6.00 -6.51
CA MET A 83 -6.78 5.58 -7.26
C MET A 83 -6.45 5.08 -8.67
N ASP A 84 -5.58 5.80 -9.40
CA ASP A 84 -5.48 5.67 -10.85
C ASP A 84 -4.08 5.33 -11.37
N LEU A 85 -3.02 5.47 -10.54
CA LEU A 85 -1.63 5.26 -10.97
C LEU A 85 -1.01 4.06 -10.25
N SER A 86 0.12 4.24 -9.57
CA SER A 86 0.89 3.13 -8.99
C SER A 86 0.18 2.42 -7.82
N GLY A 87 -0.89 2.99 -7.26
CA GLY A 87 -1.62 2.43 -6.12
C GLY A 87 -0.84 2.46 -4.80
N VAL A 88 0.37 3.00 -4.81
CA VAL A 88 1.29 3.04 -3.65
C VAL A 88 2.19 4.28 -3.75
N ILE A 89 2.52 4.83 -2.58
CA ILE A 89 3.50 5.90 -2.40
C ILE A 89 4.54 5.46 -1.36
N VAL A 90 5.76 6.02 -1.44
CA VAL A 90 6.78 5.86 -0.40
C VAL A 90 7.10 7.22 0.20
N LEU A 91 7.03 7.32 1.52
CA LEU A 91 7.42 8.51 2.28
C LEU A 91 8.79 8.28 2.91
N ARG A 92 9.84 8.83 2.30
CA ARG A 92 11.21 8.75 2.81
C ARG A 92 11.40 9.76 3.92
N GLY A 93 11.88 9.28 5.07
CA GLY A 93 12.16 10.14 6.23
C GLY A 93 10.90 10.66 6.92
N ALA A 94 9.76 9.96 6.80
CA ALA A 94 8.52 10.32 7.50
C ALA A 94 8.65 10.24 9.03
N TYR A 95 9.52 9.35 9.51
CA TYR A 95 9.84 9.18 10.92
C TYR A 95 11.37 9.20 11.07
N HIS A 96 11.90 10.21 11.76
CA HIS A 96 13.33 10.49 11.79
C HIS A 96 14.14 9.52 12.65
N ASN A 97 13.58 9.11 13.80
CA ASN A 97 14.26 8.22 14.74
C ASN A 97 13.67 6.81 14.65
N THR A 98 14.28 5.93 13.86
CA THR A 98 13.81 4.55 13.72
C THR A 98 14.29 3.61 14.82
N ASP A 99 15.20 4.04 15.71
CA ASP A 99 15.81 3.20 16.75
C ASP A 99 14.75 2.53 17.65
N VAL A 100 13.64 3.23 17.89
CA VAL A 100 12.52 2.71 18.67
C VAL A 100 11.82 1.54 17.97
N ILE A 101 11.70 1.60 16.64
CA ILE A 101 11.11 0.54 15.81
C ILE A 101 12.06 -0.66 15.76
N ASP A 102 13.35 -0.42 15.62
CA ASP A 102 14.38 -1.46 15.59
C ASP A 102 14.44 -2.20 16.93
N ALA A 103 14.44 -1.46 18.05
CA ALA A 103 14.42 -2.04 19.40
C ALA A 103 13.17 -2.90 19.64
N ALA A 104 11.98 -2.46 19.20
CA ALA A 104 10.76 -3.26 19.30
C ALA A 104 10.83 -4.51 18.41
N SER A 105 11.36 -4.38 17.19
CA SER A 105 11.53 -5.48 16.23
C SER A 105 12.45 -6.56 16.79
N ASP A 106 13.55 -6.19 17.43
CA ASP A 106 14.49 -7.14 18.06
C ASP A 106 13.81 -7.95 19.19
N VAL A 107 13.00 -7.29 20.02
CA VAL A 107 12.24 -7.99 21.06
C VAL A 107 11.21 -8.95 20.44
N PHE A 108 10.50 -8.52 19.39
CA PHE A 108 9.54 -9.37 18.69
C PHE A 108 10.20 -10.58 18.00
N HIS A 109 11.34 -10.40 17.34
CA HIS A 109 12.08 -11.51 16.73
C HIS A 109 12.53 -12.54 17.77
N ARG A 110 12.96 -12.12 18.95
CA ARG A 110 13.29 -13.03 20.06
C ARG A 110 12.06 -13.78 20.56
N ILE A 111 10.93 -13.10 20.77
CA ILE A 111 9.67 -13.74 21.15
C ILE A 111 9.25 -14.79 20.11
N ILE A 112 9.34 -14.47 18.82
CA ILE A 112 9.04 -15.41 17.72
C ILE A 112 9.96 -16.64 17.80
N ALA A 113 11.26 -16.44 18.00
CA ALA A 113 12.22 -17.52 18.10
C ALA A 113 11.92 -18.46 19.29
N ASP A 114 11.58 -17.90 20.46
CA ASP A 114 11.24 -18.64 21.67
C ASP A 114 9.92 -19.42 21.50
N GLU A 115 8.91 -18.82 20.87
CA GLU A 115 7.61 -19.45 20.63
C GLU A 115 7.68 -20.59 19.60
N LYS A 116 8.55 -20.47 18.59
CA LYS A 116 8.82 -21.57 17.63
C LYS A 116 9.41 -22.81 18.30
N GLN A 117 10.18 -22.64 19.38
CA GLN A 117 10.81 -23.75 20.08
C GLN A 117 9.87 -24.44 21.08
N THR A 118 8.94 -23.68 21.66
CA THR A 118 8.15 -24.11 22.83
C THR A 118 6.70 -24.45 22.50
N ALA A 119 6.13 -23.88 21.44
CA ALA A 119 4.77 -24.13 21.00
C ALA A 119 4.74 -24.89 19.67
N LYS A 120 3.73 -25.77 19.48
CA LYS A 120 3.22 -26.04 18.13
C LYS A 120 2.59 -24.73 17.65
N SER A 121 3.41 -23.87 17.04
CA SER A 121 3.05 -22.53 16.61
C SER A 121 1.64 -22.54 16.00
N GLY A 122 0.72 -21.79 16.58
CA GLY A 122 -0.58 -21.58 15.95
C GLY A 122 -0.34 -20.82 14.66
N ALA A 123 -0.29 -21.53 13.54
CA ALA A 123 -0.17 -20.94 12.21
C ALA A 123 -1.26 -19.87 12.05
N ASP A 124 -0.97 -18.81 11.30
CA ASP A 124 -2.07 -18.01 10.78
C ASP A 124 -2.87 -18.86 9.77
N HIS A 125 -4.14 -18.51 9.56
CA HIS A 125 -5.00 -19.24 8.63
C HIS A 125 -4.73 -18.84 7.17
N PHE A 126 -3.78 -17.95 6.92
CA PHE A 126 -3.61 -17.25 5.65
C PHE A 126 -2.40 -17.75 4.85
N ALA A 127 -1.50 -18.50 5.48
CA ALA A 127 -0.35 -19.08 4.81
C ALA A 127 -0.12 -20.54 5.19
N ALA A 128 0.71 -21.23 4.40
CA ALA A 128 1.20 -22.55 4.77
C ALA A 128 1.92 -22.48 6.13
N SER A 129 1.83 -23.55 6.94
CA SER A 129 2.44 -23.60 8.26
C SER A 129 3.92 -23.20 8.22
N GLY A 130 4.30 -22.20 9.02
CA GLY A 130 5.66 -21.68 9.11
C GLY A 130 6.06 -20.64 8.06
N ALA A 131 5.17 -20.26 7.13
CA ALA A 131 5.45 -19.19 6.17
C ALA A 131 5.32 -17.79 6.79
N ASN A 132 4.45 -17.66 7.80
CA ASN A 132 4.24 -16.42 8.54
C ASN A 132 4.45 -16.64 10.04
N ASP A 133 5.06 -15.66 10.68
CA ASP A 133 5.18 -15.57 12.12
C ASP A 133 4.09 -14.68 12.69
N ARG A 134 3.56 -15.08 13.85
CA ARG A 134 2.53 -14.32 14.56
C ARG A 134 2.82 -14.31 16.04
N ILE A 135 2.76 -13.12 16.63
CA ILE A 135 2.87 -12.91 18.07
C ILE A 135 1.48 -12.57 18.62
N TRP A 136 0.85 -13.53 19.31
CA TRP A 136 -0.37 -13.25 20.07
C TRP A 136 -0.08 -12.34 21.25
N ASN A 137 -0.99 -11.39 21.55
CA ASN A 137 -0.83 -10.43 22.65
C ASN A 137 0.49 -9.63 22.58
N SER A 138 0.90 -9.22 21.38
CA SER A 138 2.18 -8.53 21.13
C SER A 138 2.41 -7.32 22.04
N LEU A 139 1.38 -6.51 22.28
CA LEU A 139 1.43 -5.36 23.20
C LEU A 139 1.84 -5.77 24.63
N GLN A 140 1.16 -6.77 25.18
CA GLN A 140 1.44 -7.32 26.51
C GLN A 140 2.83 -7.96 26.56
N LYS A 141 3.18 -8.77 25.56
CA LYS A 141 4.47 -9.47 25.52
C LYS A 141 5.64 -8.49 25.40
N LEU A 142 5.51 -7.43 24.61
CA LEU A 142 6.52 -6.37 24.55
C LEU A 142 6.66 -5.70 25.92
N CYS A 143 5.54 -5.35 26.58
CA CYS A 143 5.55 -4.74 27.91
C CYS A 143 6.24 -5.63 28.97
N LEU A 144 5.96 -6.94 28.98
CA LEU A 144 6.56 -7.87 29.95
C LEU A 144 8.05 -8.14 29.68
N ASN A 145 8.49 -8.14 28.42
CA ASN A 145 9.88 -8.45 28.06
C ASN A 145 10.78 -7.21 28.04
N ALA A 146 10.22 -6.03 27.73
CA ALA A 146 10.95 -4.78 27.60
C ALA A 146 10.03 -3.57 27.87
N PRO A 147 9.74 -3.26 29.15
CA PRO A 147 8.83 -2.16 29.53
C PRO A 147 9.22 -0.80 28.92
N ASP A 148 10.51 -0.46 28.89
CA ASP A 148 10.99 0.82 28.35
C ASP A 148 10.76 0.91 26.83
N VAL A 149 11.01 -0.19 26.10
CA VAL A 149 10.77 -0.28 24.66
C VAL A 149 9.27 -0.19 24.36
N HIS A 150 8.44 -0.84 25.18
CA HIS A 150 6.99 -0.76 25.06
C HIS A 150 6.47 0.68 25.16
N VAL A 151 6.92 1.43 26.17
CA VAL A 151 6.51 2.84 26.34
C VAL A 151 6.96 3.66 25.14
N ASN A 152 8.22 3.52 24.70
CA ASN A 152 8.72 4.30 23.57
C ASN A 152 8.03 3.97 22.23
N TYR A 153 7.65 2.71 22.01
CA TYR A 153 7.09 2.26 20.73
C TYR A 153 5.56 2.45 20.61
N PHE A 154 4.81 2.38 21.70
CA PHE A 154 3.34 2.42 21.68
C PHE A 154 2.69 3.66 22.31
N ALA A 155 3.42 4.45 23.09
CA ALA A 155 2.87 5.60 23.82
C ALA A 155 3.07 6.94 23.12
#